data_AF-A0A2V7VPG3-F1
#
_entry.id   AF-A0A2V7VPG3-F1
#
_cell.length_a   1.000
_cell.length_b   1.000
_cell.length_c   1.000
_cell.angle_alpha   90.00
_cell.angle_beta   90.00
_cell.angle_gamma   90.00
#
_symmetry.space_group_name_H-M   'P 1'
#
loop_
_entity.id
_entity.type
_entity.pdbx_description
1 polymer ?
#
loop_
_entity_poly.entity_id
_entity_poly.type
_entity_poly.pdbx_seq_one_letter_code
_entity_poly.pdbx_strand_id
1 'polypeptide(L)'
;MTRLAALALLAALAFLGEGCLEITKSVTEGPPPVPSPRLVTVRVEYRQPNGCVNVSNPCNTRVVFFGSWMQPGGEVLLSESPGTYVWTGTIPNVPVNFPPREQPYLVRVFDPHLTETPTGGVTASRLVVGGQMITFFDQPGTTAESGVIFIDDNGIGRNPF
;
A
#
# COMPACT_ATOMS: atom_id res chain seq x y z
N MET A 1 -16.45 -48.89 -77.48
CA MET A 1 -17.44 -49.60 -76.63
C MET A 1 -16.76 -49.95 -75.33
N THR A 2 -17.12 -49.26 -74.26
CA THR A 2 -16.61 -49.41 -72.88
C THR A 2 -17.15 -50.68 -72.23
N ARG A 3 -16.33 -51.41 -71.46
CA ARG A 3 -16.72 -52.15 -70.24
C ARG A 3 -15.51 -52.73 -69.47
N LEU A 4 -15.51 -52.46 -68.17
CA LEU A 4 -15.07 -53.26 -66.99
C LEU A 4 -13.69 -53.94 -66.99
N ALA A 5 -12.87 -53.67 -65.97
CA ALA A 5 -12.75 -54.49 -64.75
C ALA A 5 -11.51 -54.12 -63.92
N ALA A 6 -11.68 -54.15 -62.60
CA ALA A 6 -10.64 -53.97 -61.59
C ALA A 6 -9.71 -55.19 -61.47
N LEU A 7 -8.45 -54.98 -61.06
CA LEU A 7 -7.86 -55.47 -59.80
C LEU A 7 -6.32 -55.48 -59.82
N ALA A 8 -5.77 -54.85 -58.78
CA ALA A 8 -4.60 -55.21 -57.98
C ALA A 8 -3.27 -55.57 -58.65
N LEU A 9 -2.24 -54.78 -58.32
CA LEU A 9 -0.94 -55.35 -57.93
C LEU A 9 -0.37 -54.59 -56.72
N LEU A 10 0.04 -55.37 -55.73
CA LEU A 10 0.51 -54.98 -54.40
C LEU A 10 1.96 -54.45 -54.39
N ALA A 11 2.17 -53.49 -53.48
CA ALA A 11 3.26 -53.35 -52.50
C ALA A 11 4.75 -53.28 -52.93
N ALA A 12 5.41 -52.19 -52.51
CA ALA A 12 6.68 -52.16 -51.74
C ALA A 12 7.06 -50.68 -51.44
N LEU A 13 6.95 -50.20 -50.19
CA LEU A 13 8.04 -50.09 -49.21
C LEU A 13 9.23 -49.23 -49.66
N ALA A 14 9.35 -48.01 -49.11
CA ALA A 14 10.58 -47.56 -48.46
C ALA A 14 10.36 -46.24 -47.70
N PHE A 15 10.51 -46.36 -46.38
CA PHE A 15 10.69 -45.29 -45.40
C PHE A 15 11.76 -44.28 -45.82
N LEU A 16 11.42 -42.99 -45.86
CA LEU A 16 12.38 -41.92 -45.62
C LEU A 16 11.73 -40.84 -44.76
N GLY A 17 11.95 -41.01 -43.45
CA GLY A 17 12.06 -39.99 -42.43
C GLY A 17 11.13 -38.78 -42.52
N GLU A 18 9.99 -38.87 -41.83
CA GLU A 18 9.49 -37.73 -41.07
C GLU A 18 10.53 -37.42 -39.99
N GLY A 19 11.57 -36.68 -40.36
CA GLY A 19 12.35 -35.93 -39.40
C GLY A 19 11.43 -34.89 -38.80
N CYS A 20 10.65 -35.27 -37.79
CA CYS A 20 10.07 -34.32 -36.86
C CYS A 20 11.23 -33.49 -36.33
N LEU A 21 11.40 -32.29 -36.87
CA LEU A 21 12.10 -31.23 -36.20
C LEU A 21 11.30 -30.98 -34.93
N GLU A 22 11.65 -31.70 -33.88
CA GLU A 22 11.22 -31.44 -32.52
C GLU A 22 11.86 -30.10 -32.16
N ILE A 23 11.19 -29.02 -32.58
CA ILE A 23 11.46 -27.67 -32.12
C ILE A 23 11.14 -27.73 -30.64
N THR A 24 12.14 -28.11 -29.84
CA THR A 24 12.12 -27.93 -28.41
C THR A 24 12.08 -26.43 -28.24
N LYS A 25 10.87 -25.89 -28.06
CA LYS A 25 10.66 -24.49 -27.73
C LYS A 25 11.45 -24.30 -26.45
N SER A 26 12.65 -23.72 -26.55
CA SER A 26 13.38 -23.25 -25.39
C SER A 26 12.40 -22.32 -24.69
N VAL A 27 11.91 -22.76 -23.53
CA VAL A 27 11.14 -21.90 -22.66
C VAL A 27 12.12 -20.81 -22.28
N THR A 28 12.02 -19.68 -22.97
CA THR A 28 12.64 -18.44 -22.50
C THR A 28 12.12 -18.28 -21.09
N GLU A 29 13.01 -18.41 -20.11
CA GLU A 29 12.72 -18.13 -18.71
C GLU A 29 12.03 -16.77 -18.71
N GLY A 30 10.75 -16.76 -18.30
CA GLY A 30 9.97 -15.53 -18.25
C GLY A 30 10.72 -14.51 -17.40
N PRO A 31 10.45 -13.21 -17.58
CA PRO A 31 11.05 -12.20 -16.72
C PRO A 31 10.88 -12.60 -15.25
N PRO A 32 11.91 -12.42 -14.42
CA PRO A 32 11.84 -12.84 -13.02
C PRO A 32 10.61 -12.22 -12.35
N PRO A 33 9.95 -12.95 -11.44
CA PRO A 33 8.77 -12.45 -10.77
C PRO A 33 9.09 -11.14 -10.06
N VAL A 34 8.25 -10.12 -10.29
CA VAL A 34 8.37 -8.84 -9.59
C VAL A 34 8.19 -9.12 -8.09
N PRO A 35 9.12 -8.67 -7.23
CA PRO A 35 8.98 -8.87 -5.79
C PRO A 35 7.64 -8.31 -5.33
N SER A 36 6.84 -9.15 -4.67
CA SER A 36 5.60 -8.66 -4.06
C SER A 36 5.95 -7.79 -2.86
N PRO A 37 5.30 -6.62 -2.70
CA PRO A 37 5.54 -5.78 -1.54
C PRO A 37 5.18 -6.55 -0.28
N ARG A 38 6.07 -6.50 0.71
CA ARG A 38 5.77 -7.04 2.04
C ARG A 38 4.78 -6.10 2.71
N LEU A 39 3.69 -6.64 3.23
CA LEU A 39 2.61 -5.88 3.84
C LEU A 39 2.56 -6.15 5.35
N VAL A 40 2.39 -5.10 6.14
CA VAL A 40 2.31 -5.16 7.60
C VAL A 40 1.08 -4.42 8.12
N THR A 41 0.79 -4.61 9.40
CA THR A 41 -0.23 -3.85 10.13
C THR A 41 0.46 -2.81 10.99
N VAL A 42 0.01 -1.55 10.89
CA VAL A 42 0.61 -0.43 11.62
C VAL A 42 -0.42 0.18 12.56
N ARG A 43 -0.04 0.37 13.82
CA ARG A 43 -0.85 1.12 14.79
C ARG A 43 -0.54 2.60 14.68
N VAL A 44 -1.58 3.43 14.61
CA VAL A 44 -1.48 4.89 14.59
C VAL A 44 -2.10 5.45 15.86
N GLU A 45 -1.44 6.44 16.45
CA GLU A 45 -2.00 7.29 17.49
C GLU A 45 -1.94 8.75 17.04
N TYR A 46 -2.97 9.50 17.41
CA TYR A 46 -3.01 10.95 17.34
C TYR A 46 -3.27 11.50 18.73
N ARG A 47 -2.44 12.45 19.19
CA ARG A 47 -2.58 13.09 20.49
C ARG A 47 -3.09 14.51 20.30
N GLN A 48 -4.39 14.73 20.49
CA GLN A 48 -4.95 16.08 20.35
C GLN A 48 -4.40 16.98 21.48
N PRO A 49 -4.21 18.29 21.23
CA PRO A 49 -4.05 19.26 22.30
C PRO A 49 -5.16 19.14 23.36
N ASN A 50 -4.84 19.43 24.62
CA ASN A 50 -5.82 19.39 25.70
C ASN A 50 -6.97 20.37 25.43
N GLY A 51 -8.15 19.83 25.16
CA GLY A 51 -9.39 20.58 24.95
C GLY A 51 -9.78 20.72 23.48
N CYS A 52 -11.09 20.69 23.23
CA CYS A 52 -11.62 21.11 21.94
C CYS A 52 -11.80 22.62 21.95
N VAL A 53 -11.14 23.28 21.01
CA VAL A 53 -11.25 24.72 20.85
C VAL A 53 -12.37 24.97 19.84
N ASN A 54 -13.33 25.82 20.19
CA ASN A 54 -14.36 26.33 19.27
C ASN A 54 -15.28 25.28 18.62
N VAL A 55 -15.74 24.28 19.37
CA VAL A 55 -16.80 23.35 18.92
C VAL A 55 -18.02 23.39 19.85
N SER A 56 -19.21 23.30 19.25
CA SER A 56 -20.49 23.19 19.96
C SER A 56 -20.84 21.75 20.39
N ASN A 57 -20.06 20.76 19.96
CA ASN A 57 -20.29 19.32 20.17
C ASN A 57 -19.28 18.75 21.20
N PRO A 58 -19.54 17.58 21.82
CA PRO A 58 -18.54 16.93 22.64
C PRO A 58 -17.34 16.53 21.77
N CYS A 59 -16.16 16.51 22.38
CA CYS A 59 -14.87 16.12 21.81
C CYS A 59 -14.78 14.68 21.29
N ASN A 60 -15.87 14.09 20.84
CA ASN A 60 -15.99 12.67 20.51
C ASN A 60 -16.13 12.43 19.00
N THR A 61 -15.91 13.45 18.17
CA THR A 61 -15.91 13.28 16.71
C THR A 61 -14.66 12.51 16.29
N ARG A 62 -14.80 11.65 15.28
CA ARG A 62 -13.67 10.86 14.77
C ARG A 62 -12.67 11.75 14.06
N VAL A 63 -11.40 11.41 14.23
CA VAL A 63 -10.24 12.03 13.58
C VAL A 63 -9.87 11.17 12.38
N VAL A 64 -9.42 11.77 11.28
CA VAL A 64 -9.16 11.03 10.02
C VAL A 64 -7.67 10.96 9.76
N PHE A 65 -7.14 9.76 9.58
CA PHE A 65 -5.76 9.50 9.20
C PHE A 65 -5.61 9.25 7.70
N PHE A 66 -4.58 9.83 7.12
CA PHE A 66 -4.20 9.65 5.72
C PHE A 66 -2.73 9.20 5.65
N GLY A 67 -2.45 8.21 4.82
CA GLY A 67 -1.10 7.82 4.42
C GLY A 67 -0.99 7.80 2.91
N SER A 68 0.17 8.18 2.36
CA SER A 68 0.37 8.26 0.91
C SER A 68 0.29 6.92 0.18
N TRP A 69 0.32 5.80 0.90
CA TRP A 69 0.08 4.46 0.37
C TRP A 69 -1.41 4.12 0.21
N MET A 70 -2.30 4.91 0.80
CA MET A 70 -3.74 4.66 0.78
C MET A 70 -4.34 5.08 -0.57
N GLN A 71 -5.28 4.27 -1.06
CA GLN A 71 -6.12 4.68 -2.19
C GLN A 71 -7.12 5.75 -1.73
N PRO A 72 -7.64 6.60 -2.65
CA PRO A 72 -8.73 7.52 -2.32
C PRO A 72 -9.92 6.76 -1.69
N GLY A 73 -10.44 7.24 -0.55
CA GLY A 73 -11.47 6.55 0.22
C GLY A 73 -10.94 5.48 1.18
N GLY A 74 -9.62 5.25 1.19
CA GLY A 74 -8.92 4.31 2.09
C GLY A 74 -8.43 4.95 3.39
N GLU A 75 -8.77 6.21 3.64
CA GLU A 75 -8.50 6.88 4.90
C GLU A 75 -9.10 6.14 6.10
N VAL A 76 -8.44 6.27 7.25
CA VAL A 76 -8.84 5.53 8.47
C VAL A 76 -9.39 6.49 9.50
N LEU A 77 -10.60 6.19 9.97
CA LEU A 77 -11.19 6.89 11.10
C LEU A 77 -10.58 6.37 12.40
N LEU A 78 -9.91 7.24 13.12
CA LEU A 78 -9.34 6.95 14.43
C LEU A 78 -10.43 7.10 15.50
N SER A 79 -10.37 6.21 16.49
CA SER A 79 -11.30 6.19 17.62
C SER A 79 -10.64 6.72 18.87
N GLU A 80 -11.34 7.59 19.59
CA GLU A 80 -10.89 8.12 20.88
C GLU A 80 -10.71 6.97 21.88
N SER A 81 -9.59 6.97 22.60
CA SER A 81 -9.40 6.12 23.77
C SER A 81 -10.17 6.78 24.94
N PRO A 82 -11.17 6.11 25.54
CA PRO A 82 -12.10 6.76 26.46
C PRO A 82 -11.43 7.54 27.59
N GLY A 83 -11.86 8.80 27.78
CA GLY A 83 -11.35 9.66 28.86
C GLY A 83 -9.94 10.18 28.62
N THR A 84 -9.45 10.15 27.38
CA THR A 84 -8.13 10.65 26.99
C THR A 84 -8.22 11.53 25.75
N TYR A 85 -7.22 12.38 25.53
CA TYR A 85 -7.05 13.10 24.26
C TYR A 85 -6.19 12.31 23.26
N VAL A 86 -6.44 11.00 23.14
CA VAL A 86 -5.69 10.11 22.25
C VAL A 86 -6.63 9.32 21.36
N TRP A 87 -6.49 9.49 20.05
CA TRP A 87 -7.22 8.75 19.03
C TRP A 87 -6.32 7.66 18.45
N THR A 88 -6.84 6.45 18.29
CA THR A 88 -6.04 5.32 17.81
C THR A 88 -6.73 4.59 16.68
N GLY A 89 -5.92 3.93 15.85
CA GLY A 89 -6.39 3.11 14.74
C GLY A 89 -5.35 2.07 14.35
N THR A 90 -5.81 1.02 13.67
CA THR A 90 -4.96 -0.05 13.14
C THR A 90 -5.14 -0.09 11.63
N ILE A 91 -4.04 0.10 10.90
CA ILE A 91 -4.03 0.21 9.46
C ILE A 91 -3.46 -1.09 8.90
N PRO A 92 -4.26 -1.94 8.23
CA PRO A 92 -3.76 -3.14 7.59
C PRO A 92 -3.10 -2.81 6.25
N ASN A 93 -2.38 -3.79 5.69
CA ASN A 93 -1.87 -3.76 4.33
C ASN A 93 -0.95 -2.57 4.02
N VAL A 94 -0.15 -2.13 5.00
CA VAL A 94 0.84 -1.08 4.80
C VAL A 94 2.09 -1.70 4.15
N PRO A 95 2.52 -1.24 2.96
CA PRO A 95 3.73 -1.77 2.37
C PRO A 95 4.96 -1.36 3.19
N VAL A 96 5.91 -2.27 3.31
CA VAL A 96 7.19 -2.03 4.00
C VAL A 96 8.13 -1.29 3.05
N ASN A 97 8.75 -0.21 3.53
CA ASN A 97 9.77 0.54 2.80
C ASN A 97 11.07 0.76 3.60
N PHE A 98 11.24 0.09 4.74
CA PHE A 98 12.46 0.08 5.57
C PHE A 98 13.18 -1.30 5.52
N PRO A 99 14.54 -1.37 5.52
CA PRO A 99 15.50 -0.26 5.47
C PRO A 99 15.28 0.59 4.21
N PRO A 100 15.62 1.90 4.22
CA PRO A 100 15.19 2.84 3.17
C PRO A 100 15.65 2.38 1.79
N ARG A 101 14.72 1.83 1.01
CA ARG A 101 14.93 1.40 -0.39
C ARG A 101 14.08 2.21 -1.36
N GLU A 102 13.03 2.84 -0.85
CA GLU A 102 12.04 3.60 -1.61
C GLU A 102 11.86 4.99 -0.97
N GLN A 103 10.92 5.77 -1.50
CA GLN A 103 10.55 7.05 -0.90
C GLN A 103 9.84 6.83 0.45
N PRO A 104 10.05 7.72 1.43
CA PRO A 104 9.30 7.68 2.68
C PRO A 104 7.81 7.92 2.41
N TYR A 105 6.96 7.46 3.32
CA TYR A 105 5.56 7.81 3.28
C TYR A 105 5.30 9.20 3.84
N LEU A 106 4.30 9.86 3.25
CA LEU A 106 3.72 11.07 3.78
C LEU A 106 2.44 10.71 4.53
N VAL A 107 2.36 11.10 5.79
CA VAL A 107 1.21 10.83 6.67
C VAL A 107 0.66 12.11 7.26
N ARG A 108 -0.64 12.19 7.46
CA ARG A 108 -1.27 13.33 8.12
C ARG A 108 -2.57 12.93 8.79
N VAL A 109 -3.01 13.78 9.70
CA VAL A 109 -4.31 13.68 10.33
C VAL A 109 -5.10 14.95 10.08
N PHE A 110 -6.40 14.79 9.86
CA PHE A 110 -7.38 15.85 9.94
C PHE A 110 -8.16 15.72 11.24
N ASP A 111 -8.09 16.76 12.06
CA ASP A 111 -8.84 16.90 13.30
C ASP A 111 -9.96 17.94 13.12
N PRO A 112 -11.24 17.52 13.10
CA PRO A 112 -12.36 18.43 12.90
C PRO A 112 -12.55 19.43 14.05
N HIS A 113 -11.90 19.22 15.21
CA HIS A 113 -12.01 20.14 16.34
C HIS A 113 -11.01 21.30 16.29
N LEU A 114 -10.13 21.32 15.29
CA LEU A 114 -9.07 22.33 15.14
C LEU A 114 -9.19 23.08 13.81
N THR A 115 -10.35 23.06 13.15
CA THR A 115 -10.54 23.67 11.81
C THR A 115 -10.35 25.18 11.79
N GLU A 116 -10.50 25.85 12.93
CA GLU A 116 -10.26 27.31 13.06
C GLU A 116 -8.79 27.66 13.33
N THR A 117 -7.91 26.66 13.49
CA THR A 117 -6.47 26.90 13.59
C THR A 117 -5.87 27.27 12.23
N PRO A 118 -4.68 27.90 12.18
CA PRO A 118 -4.01 28.22 10.91
C PRO A 118 -3.76 27.01 10.00
N THR A 119 -3.68 25.80 10.56
CA THR A 119 -3.49 24.56 9.79
C THR A 119 -4.81 23.95 9.30
N GLY A 120 -5.96 24.57 9.60
CA GLY A 120 -7.27 24.04 9.25
C GLY A 120 -7.56 22.67 9.85
N GLY A 121 -6.94 22.35 10.99
CA GLY A 121 -7.06 21.06 11.66
C GLY A 121 -6.18 19.95 11.07
N VAL A 122 -5.38 20.25 10.04
CA VAL A 122 -4.38 19.31 9.52
C VAL A 122 -3.15 19.33 10.40
N THR A 123 -2.63 18.16 10.75
CA THR A 123 -1.33 18.04 11.42
C THR A 123 -0.74 16.63 11.31
N ALA A 124 0.59 16.55 11.36
CA ALA A 124 1.35 15.34 11.56
C ALA A 124 2.27 15.40 12.80
N SER A 125 2.50 16.58 13.36
CA SER A 125 3.38 16.77 14.53
C SER A 125 2.97 16.01 15.80
N ARG A 126 1.71 15.59 15.88
CA ARG A 126 1.14 14.87 17.03
C ARG A 126 0.84 13.40 16.72
N LEU A 127 1.34 12.92 15.58
CA LEU A 127 1.21 11.53 15.18
C LEU A 127 2.29 10.65 15.79
N VAL A 128 1.87 9.45 16.18
CA VAL A 128 2.73 8.31 16.45
C VAL A 128 2.34 7.21 15.47
N VAL A 129 3.27 6.75 14.65
CA VAL A 129 3.04 5.73 13.62
C VAL A 129 3.93 4.53 13.91
N GLY A 130 3.34 3.36 14.14
CA GLY A 130 4.08 2.16 14.52
C GLY A 130 4.91 2.35 15.78
N GLY A 131 4.43 3.15 16.74
CA GLY A 131 5.16 3.50 17.97
C GLY A 131 6.22 4.60 17.82
N GLN A 132 6.48 5.09 16.60
CA GLN A 132 7.44 6.17 16.35
C GLN A 132 6.73 7.52 16.31
N MET A 133 7.16 8.46 17.16
CA MET A 133 6.75 9.85 17.06
C MET A 133 7.38 10.47 15.82
N ILE A 134 6.58 11.15 15.01
CA ILE A 134 7.03 11.84 13.80
C ILE A 134 7.89 13.05 14.20
N THR A 135 9.09 13.17 13.62
CA THR A 135 9.98 14.32 13.85
C THR A 135 10.41 15.04 12.57
N PHE A 136 9.99 14.56 11.41
CA PHE A 136 10.30 15.14 10.11
C PHE A 136 9.00 15.47 9.37
N PHE A 137 8.94 16.67 8.78
CA PHE A 137 7.72 17.22 8.23
C PHE A 137 7.96 17.85 6.85
N ASP A 138 7.03 17.59 5.93
CA ASP A 138 6.81 18.39 4.74
C ASP A 138 5.81 19.50 5.05
N GLN A 139 6.10 20.72 4.60
CA GLN A 139 5.24 21.91 4.76
C GLN A 139 4.69 22.13 6.19
N PRO A 140 5.55 22.14 7.23
CA PRO A 140 5.12 22.23 8.62
C PRO A 140 4.34 23.53 8.91
N GLY A 141 3.31 23.43 9.74
CA GLY A 141 2.49 24.57 10.18
C GLY A 141 1.51 25.07 9.11
N THR A 142 1.22 24.29 8.08
CA THR A 142 0.28 24.65 7.01
C THR A 142 -0.88 23.64 6.92
N THR A 143 -1.90 23.96 6.12
CA THR A 143 -2.97 23.02 5.75
C THR A 143 -2.48 21.85 4.90
N ALA A 144 -1.24 21.90 4.40
CA ALA A 144 -0.60 20.85 3.63
C ALA A 144 0.41 20.02 4.46
N GLU A 145 0.54 20.27 5.77
CA GLU A 145 1.50 19.57 6.64
C GLU A 145 1.38 18.04 6.50
N SER A 146 2.52 17.38 6.29
CA SER A 146 2.64 15.93 6.27
C SER A 146 3.87 15.47 7.03
N GLY A 147 3.76 14.39 7.77
CA GLY A 147 4.85 13.71 8.45
C GLY A 147 5.56 12.75 7.51
N VAL A 148 6.88 12.64 7.65
CA VAL A 148 7.72 11.77 6.83
C VAL A 148 8.12 10.54 7.64
N ILE A 149 7.78 9.34 7.18
CA ILE A 149 8.01 8.10 7.92
C ILE A 149 8.31 6.90 7.01
N PHE A 150 9.20 6.02 7.45
CA PHE A 150 9.36 4.67 6.88
C PHE A 150 8.69 3.63 7.78
N ILE A 151 8.27 2.51 7.21
CA ILE A 151 7.67 1.38 7.93
C ILE A 151 8.54 0.16 7.74
N ASP A 152 8.90 -0.50 8.85
CA ASP A 152 9.67 -1.73 8.84
C ASP A 152 8.82 -3.01 8.85
N ASP A 153 9.50 -4.15 8.72
CA ASP A 153 8.88 -5.48 8.67
C ASP A 153 8.07 -5.85 9.92
N ASN A 154 8.25 -5.13 11.03
CA ASN A 154 7.48 -5.34 12.27
C ASN A 154 6.31 -4.34 12.41
N GLY A 155 6.05 -3.52 11.39
CA GLY A 155 5.06 -2.44 11.45
C GLY A 155 5.49 -1.27 12.33
N ILE A 156 6.79 -1.16 12.64
CA ILE A 156 7.35 -0.06 13.42
C ILE A 156 7.71 1.10 12.48
N GLY A 157 7.34 2.31 12.88
CA GLY A 157 7.74 3.52 12.17
C GLY A 157 9.22 3.82 12.37
N ARG A 158 9.88 4.36 11.36
CA ARG A 158 11.28 4.79 11.39
C ARG A 158 11.37 6.19 10.80
N ASN A 159 11.82 7.15 11.61
CA ASN A 159 12.15 8.46 11.08
C ASN A 159 13.33 8.33 10.08
N PRO A 160 13.42 9.19 9.06
CA PRO A 160 14.45 9.11 8.03
C PRO A 160 15.91 9.18 8.52
N PHE A 161 16.16 9.78 9.71
CA PHE A 161 17.48 9.96 10.31
C PHE A 161 17.41 9.86 11.84
#